data_AF-A0AB34VL84-F1
#
_entry.id   AF-A0AB34VL84-F1
#
_cell.length_a   1.000
_cell.length_b   1.000
_cell.length_c   1.000
_cell.angle_alpha   90.00
_cell.angle_beta   90.00
_cell.angle_gamma   90.00
#
_symmetry.space_group_name_H-M   'P 1'
#
loop_
_entity.id
_entity.type
_entity.pdbx_description
1 polymer ?
#
loop_
_entity_poly.entity_id
_entity_poly.type
_entity_poly.pdbx_seq_one_letter_code
_entity_poly.pdbx_strand_id
1 'polypeptide(L)' 'MSHDARKPTTTDAGIPVASDEHSLSVGPDGPLVLHDHYLIEQMANFNRERIPERQPHAKGSGAFGFFEV' A
#
# COMPACT_ATOMS: atom_id res chain seq x y z
N MET A 1 -23.19 -13.33 -16.46
CA MET A 1 -22.26 -12.19 -16.60
C MET A 1 -22.00 -11.70 -15.18
N SER A 2 -20.87 -12.08 -14.60
CA SER A 2 -20.57 -11.91 -13.17
C SER A 2 -20.53 -10.43 -12.78
N HIS A 3 -21.30 -10.03 -11.77
CA HIS A 3 -21.13 -8.76 -11.06
C HIS A 3 -19.85 -8.82 -10.23
N ASP A 4 -18.71 -8.57 -10.87
CA ASP A 4 -17.48 -8.25 -10.16
C ASP A 4 -17.39 -6.72 -10.05
N ALA A 5 -18.07 -6.18 -9.04
CA ALA A 5 -17.96 -4.77 -8.68
C ALA A 5 -16.63 -4.55 -7.95
N ARG A 6 -15.51 -4.65 -8.68
CA ARG A 6 -14.17 -4.36 -8.13
C ARG A 6 -14.16 -2.94 -7.59
N LYS A 7 -13.88 -2.82 -6.30
CA LYS A 7 -13.65 -1.51 -5.68
C LYS A 7 -12.42 -0.88 -6.36
N PRO A 8 -12.47 0.40 -6.74
CA PRO A 8 -11.32 1.05 -7.33
C PRO A 8 -10.18 1.11 -6.30
N THR A 9 -8.94 1.06 -6.77
CA THR A 9 -7.78 1.43 -5.96
C THR A 9 -7.90 2.90 -5.60
N THR A 10 -7.58 3.24 -4.35
CA THR A 10 -7.69 4.61 -3.83
C THR A 10 -6.39 5.07 -3.19
N THR A 11 -6.23 6.38 -3.07
CA THR A 11 -5.28 7.00 -2.14
C THR A 11 -5.70 6.74 -0.68
N ASP A 12 -4.85 7.09 0.31
CA ASP A 12 -5.19 6.97 1.73
C ASP A 12 -6.34 7.93 2.13
N ALA A 13 -6.54 8.99 1.35
CA ALA A 13 -7.69 9.88 1.47
C ALA A 13 -8.98 9.32 0.84
N GLY A 14 -8.95 8.11 0.26
CA GLY A 14 -10.09 7.45 -0.35
C GLY A 14 -10.43 7.95 -1.76
N ILE A 15 -9.55 8.71 -2.41
CA ILE A 15 -9.77 9.22 -3.77
C ILE A 15 -9.45 8.10 -4.77
N PRO A 16 -10.36 7.77 -5.70
CA PRO A 16 -10.08 6.79 -6.75
C PRO A 16 -8.89 7.19 -7.62
N VAL A 17 -7.98 6.25 -7.85
CA VAL A 17 -6.75 6.45 -8.62
C VAL A 17 -7.01 6.17 -10.10
N ALA A 18 -6.40 6.97 -10.98
CA ALA A 18 -6.56 6.82 -12.42
C ALA A 18 -5.79 5.62 -13.00
N SER A 19 -4.60 5.33 -12.46
CA SER A 19 -3.72 4.23 -12.88
C SER A 19 -2.84 3.80 -11.71
N ASP A 20 -2.76 2.49 -11.46
CA ASP A 20 -1.89 1.89 -10.43
C ASP A 20 -0.58 1.32 -11.02
N GLU A 21 -0.52 1.15 -12.34
CA GLU A 21 0.57 0.47 -13.04
C GLU A 21 1.56 1.45 -13.67
N HIS A 22 1.16 2.71 -13.82
CA HIS A 22 1.93 3.75 -14.51
C HIS A 22 2.00 5.03 -13.68
N SER A 23 3.21 5.55 -13.54
CA SER A 23 3.48 6.87 -12.98
C SER A 23 3.18 7.99 -13.98
N LEU A 24 2.94 9.20 -13.47
CA LEU A 24 2.77 10.39 -14.28
C LEU A 24 4.13 10.95 -14.73
N SER A 25 4.30 11.09 -16.04
CA SER A 25 5.53 11.55 -16.69
C SER A 25 5.26 12.64 -17.73
N VAL A 26 6.30 13.40 -18.11
CA VAL A 26 6.23 14.37 -19.22
C VAL A 26 6.42 13.65 -20.56
N GLY A 27 5.36 12.98 -21.04
CA GLY A 27 5.40 12.13 -22.22
C GLY A 27 5.88 10.70 -21.91
N PRO A 28 5.83 9.77 -22.88
CA PRO A 28 6.04 8.33 -22.63
C PRO A 28 7.38 7.98 -21.97
N ASP A 29 8.46 8.63 -22.38
CA ASP A 29 9.83 8.42 -21.85
C ASP A 29 10.36 9.66 -21.11
N GLY A 30 9.46 10.49 -20.61
CA GLY A 30 9.80 11.72 -19.89
C GLY A 30 10.15 11.51 -18.42
N PRO A 31 10.69 12.53 -17.74
CA PRO A 31 10.89 12.48 -16.31
C PRO A 31 9.54 12.40 -15.56
N LEU A 32 9.58 11.81 -14.37
CA LEU A 32 8.44 11.80 -13.45
C LEU A 32 8.22 13.18 -12.83
N VAL A 33 6.96 13.50 -12.59
CA VAL A 33 6.57 14.79 -12.03
C VAL A 33 6.23 14.67 -10.54
N LEU A 34 6.65 15.65 -9.75
CA LEU A 34 6.45 15.63 -8.30
C LEU A 34 4.97 15.68 -7.87
N HIS A 35 4.08 16.19 -8.72
CA HIS A 35 2.65 16.28 -8.43
C HIS A 35 1.89 14.96 -8.63
N ASP A 36 2.58 13.88 -9.00
CA ASP A 36 2.06 12.52 -8.88
C ASP A 36 1.95 12.12 -7.41
N HIS A 37 0.92 12.64 -6.74
CA HIS A 37 0.75 12.44 -5.31
C HIS A 37 0.54 10.96 -4.95
N TYR A 38 -0.12 10.19 -5.82
CA TYR A 38 -0.38 8.77 -5.57
C TYR A 38 0.91 7.95 -5.56
N LEU A 39 1.81 8.16 -6.53
CA LEU A 39 3.12 7.51 -6.54
C LEU A 39 3.92 7.85 -5.28
N ILE A 40 3.98 9.14 -4.94
CA ILE A 40 4.76 9.62 -3.79
C ILE A 40 4.22 9.03 -2.48
N GLU A 41 2.90 8.99 -2.32
CA GLU A 41 2.21 8.39 -1.18
C GLU A 41 2.52 6.89 -1.05
N GLN A 42 2.37 6.12 -2.14
CA GLN A 42 2.65 4.69 -2.14
C GLN A 42 4.12 4.40 -1.75
N MET A 43 5.07 5.14 -2.34
CA MET A 43 6.49 5.00 -2.00
C MET A 43 6.79 5.46 -0.57
N ALA A 44 6.14 6.51 -0.08
CA ALA A 44 6.31 6.98 1.28
C ALA A 44 5.84 5.95 2.32
N ASN A 45 4.73 5.27 2.04
CA ASN A 45 4.21 4.20 2.88
C ASN A 45 5.14 2.97 2.86
N PHE A 46 5.53 2.52 1.66
CA PHE A 46 6.47 1.40 1.50
C PHE A 46 7.79 1.61 2.24
N ASN A 47 8.38 2.80 2.09
CA ASN A 47 9.63 3.17 2.76
C ASN A 47 9.54 3.17 4.30
N ARG A 48 8.33 3.13 4.86
CA ARG A 48 8.05 3.18 6.31
C ARG A 48 7.40 1.91 6.87
N GLU A 49 7.39 0.82 6.12
CA GLU A 49 6.80 -0.45 6.57
C GLU A 49 7.56 -1.09 7.74
N ARG A 50 8.86 -0.84 7.85
CA ARG A 50 9.72 -1.48 8.85
C ARG A 50 9.61 -0.76 10.20
N ILE A 51 9.29 -1.54 11.23
CA ILE A 51 9.36 -1.14 12.64
C ILE A 51 10.47 -1.92 13.36
N PRO A 52 11.00 -1.43 14.49
CA PRO A 52 11.97 -2.18 15.29
C PRO A 52 11.42 -3.55 15.72
N GLU A 53 12.29 -4.55 15.75
CA GLU A 53 11.95 -5.90 16.23
C GLU A 53 12.00 -6.02 17.76
N ARG A 54 11.42 -7.10 18.31
CA ARG A 54 11.44 -7.39 19.75
C ARG A 54 12.80 -7.92 20.21
N GLN A 55 13.22 -7.56 21.42
CA GLN A 55 14.42 -8.10 22.06
C GLN A 55 14.11 -8.65 23.47
N PRO A 56 14.21 -9.98 23.74
CA PRO A 56 14.39 -11.11 22.82
C PRO A 56 13.09 -11.56 22.12
N HIS A 57 13.11 -12.69 21.40
CA HIS A 57 11.97 -13.31 20.71
C HIS A 57 11.42 -12.54 19.48
N ALA A 58 12.31 -11.99 18.64
CA ALA A 58 11.93 -11.37 17.37
C ALA A 58 11.17 -12.33 16.42
N LYS A 59 11.51 -13.62 16.44
CA LYS A 59 10.86 -14.66 15.63
C LYS A 59 9.81 -15.42 16.44
N GLY A 60 8.58 -15.47 15.94
CA GLY A 60 7.48 -16.25 16.51
C GLY A 60 6.31 -16.39 15.55
N SER A 61 5.32 -17.18 15.94
CA SER A 61 4.02 -17.31 15.28
C SER A 61 2.90 -17.12 16.33
N GLY A 62 1.71 -16.72 15.90
CA GLY A 62 0.56 -16.50 16.77
C GLY A 62 -0.64 -17.36 16.39
N ALA A 63 -1.44 -17.74 17.38
CA ALA A 63 -2.75 -18.38 17.21
C ALA A 63 -3.73 -17.81 18.25
N PHE A 64 -5.02 -17.80 17.93
CA PHE A 64 -6.08 -17.37 18.84
C PHE A 64 -6.74 -18.58 19.53
N GLY A 65 -7.30 -18.38 20.71
CA GLY A 65 -8.01 -19.42 21.46
C GLY A 65 -8.73 -18.83 22.68
N PHE A 66 -9.35 -19.70 23.48
CA PHE A 66 -9.93 -19.35 24.77
C PHE A 66 -9.46 -20.36 25.83
N PHE A 67 -9.48 -19.93 27.08
CA PHE A 67 -9.12 -20.78 28.22
C PHE A 67 -10.36 -20.97 29.10
N GLU A 68 -10.68 -22.23 29.40
CA GLU A 68 -11.75 -22.65 30.31
C GLU A 68 -11.13 -23.45 31.46
N VAL A 69 -11.65 -23.23 32.68
CA VAL A 69 -11.10 -23.78 33.94
C VAL A 69 -11.60 -25.19 34.19
#